data_AF-A0A800MEV4-F1
#
_entry.id   AF-A0A800MEV4-F1
#
_cell.length_a   1.000
_cell.length_b   1.000
_cell.length_c   1.000
_cell.angle_alpha   90.00
_cell.angle_beta   90.00
_cell.angle_gamma   90.00
#
_symmetry.space_group_name_H-M   'P 1'
#
loop_
_entity.id
_entity.type
_entity.pdbx_description
1 polymer ?
#
loop_
_entity_poly.entity_id
_entity_poly.type
_entity_poly.pdbx_seq_one_letter_code
_entity_poly.pdbx_strand_id
1 'polypeptide(L)'
;MKATLLLLAILVGCQAPIAPVETHSVGWLVDHGLYGEALRTASADLEADPGSAEASSQHRRATIAWYLSQARSMTFAGDDEDALEVVQLALELEPDNHVAKSWELKALRKLGTSYLNVAQELHSADKLREAREAYVKSLGYRADLIEAEAGLTQVQRQIAWRDLLGEDYYDKGVRAISNWQLDLAQSRFRASGKYRPNDPRPTQRVTEVEREIANRHTRIALQLEEAGHHAAARNDFRVALLLDPGKEAAQEGLARARIEAKADEFLLKGKMAILRADFSEARKILLEGQEISVARPGMFDEALADIKVAQIKVAYQKAIDLEHDFRYEAAIAKYSQILAVEDYYEDCRARMATLEDYVRDAAALYEQVMAADEGPEALQLLRQIELFWPEYKDIRKRIQVLEDASADSDA
;
A
#
# COMPACT_ATOMS: atom_id res chain seq x y z
N MET A 1 -82.97 -75.51 -60.56
CA MET A 1 -82.67 -74.74 -61.79
C MET A 1 -82.78 -73.27 -61.44
N LYS A 2 -81.68 -72.49 -61.55
CA LYS A 2 -81.58 -71.02 -61.36
C LYS A 2 -81.78 -70.54 -59.90
N ALA A 3 -81.11 -69.53 -59.35
CA ALA A 3 -80.12 -68.58 -59.84
C ALA A 3 -79.27 -68.02 -58.68
N THR A 4 -77.97 -67.90 -58.95
CA THR A 4 -77.03 -66.80 -58.65
C THR A 4 -77.34 -65.85 -57.49
N LEU A 5 -76.50 -65.91 -56.45
CA LEU A 5 -76.50 -65.05 -55.26
C LEU A 5 -75.29 -64.09 -55.31
N LEU A 6 -75.56 -62.83 -54.96
CA LEU A 6 -74.67 -61.65 -55.00
C LEU A 6 -73.52 -61.77 -53.99
N LEU A 7 -72.29 -61.51 -54.41
CA LEU A 7 -71.09 -61.40 -53.56
C LEU A 7 -70.98 -59.98 -53.00
N LEU A 8 -71.05 -59.81 -51.68
CA LEU A 8 -70.68 -58.59 -50.96
C LEU A 8 -69.59 -58.96 -49.94
N ALA A 9 -68.42 -58.35 -50.07
CA ALA A 9 -67.26 -58.59 -49.21
C ALA A 9 -67.49 -58.00 -47.80
N ILE A 10 -67.35 -58.83 -46.76
CA ILE A 10 -67.28 -58.40 -45.35
C ILE A 10 -65.86 -58.70 -44.86
N LEU A 11 -65.14 -57.62 -44.54
CA LEU A 11 -63.89 -57.65 -43.76
C LEU A 11 -64.21 -58.05 -42.32
N VAL A 12 -63.84 -59.28 -41.93
CA VAL A 12 -63.81 -59.70 -40.54
C VAL A 12 -62.48 -59.26 -39.94
N GLY A 13 -62.51 -58.24 -39.08
CA GLY A 13 -61.40 -57.89 -38.22
C GLY A 13 -61.19 -58.96 -37.15
N CYS A 14 -59.98 -59.52 -37.08
CA CYS A 14 -59.55 -60.36 -35.97
C CYS A 14 -59.47 -59.52 -34.68
N GLN A 15 -60.43 -59.69 -33.77
CA GLN A 15 -60.24 -59.31 -32.36
C GLN A 15 -59.46 -60.43 -31.67
N ALA A 16 -58.23 -60.14 -31.28
CA ALA A 16 -57.51 -60.94 -30.29
C ALA A 16 -58.16 -60.74 -28.91
N PRO A 17 -58.24 -61.78 -28.05
CA PRO A 17 -58.74 -61.61 -26.70
C PRO A 17 -57.81 -60.70 -25.89
N ILE A 18 -58.38 -59.65 -25.31
CA ILE A 18 -57.72 -58.79 -24.33
C ILE A 18 -57.43 -59.66 -23.10
N ALA A 19 -56.17 -59.84 -22.75
CA ALA A 19 -55.78 -60.50 -21.50
C ALA A 19 -56.38 -59.74 -20.32
N PRO A 20 -56.85 -60.41 -19.25
CA PRO A 20 -57.36 -59.73 -18.06
C PRO A 20 -56.26 -58.81 -17.49
N VAL A 21 -56.63 -57.56 -17.21
CA VAL A 21 -55.78 -56.64 -16.45
C VAL A 21 -55.55 -57.29 -15.09
N GLU A 22 -54.31 -57.67 -14.77
CA GLU A 22 -53.97 -58.19 -13.45
C GLU A 22 -54.20 -57.08 -12.42
N THR A 23 -55.35 -57.11 -11.75
CA THR A 23 -55.63 -56.21 -10.62
C THR A 23 -54.85 -56.73 -9.42
N HIS A 24 -53.66 -56.17 -9.22
CA HIS A 24 -52.84 -56.47 -8.05
C HIS A 24 -53.47 -55.88 -6.78
N SER A 25 -53.45 -56.64 -5.68
CA SER A 25 -53.92 -56.14 -4.39
C SER A 25 -52.97 -55.06 -3.83
N VAL A 26 -53.47 -54.18 -2.97
CA VAL A 26 -52.65 -53.16 -2.28
C VAL A 26 -51.46 -53.80 -1.57
N GLY A 27 -51.67 -54.93 -0.88
CA GLY A 27 -50.59 -55.69 -0.24
C GLY A 27 -49.51 -56.14 -1.21
N TRP A 28 -49.89 -56.67 -2.38
CA TRP A 28 -48.94 -57.07 -3.42
C TRP A 28 -48.14 -55.87 -3.93
N LEU A 29 -48.81 -54.73 -4.20
CA LEU A 29 -48.15 -53.50 -4.68
C LEU A 29 -47.13 -52.96 -3.65
N VAL A 30 -47.46 -52.99 -2.36
CA VAL A 30 -46.53 -52.61 -1.27
C VAL A 30 -45.34 -53.56 -1.22
N ASP A 31 -45.57 -54.88 -1.31
CA ASP A 31 -44.51 -55.88 -1.20
C ASP A 31 -43.54 -55.86 -2.39
N HIS A 32 -43.99 -55.35 -3.55
CA HIS A 32 -43.16 -55.18 -4.77
C HIS A 32 -42.58 -53.76 -4.95
N GLY A 33 -42.76 -52.89 -3.96
CA GLY A 33 -42.16 -51.55 -3.97
C GLY A 33 -42.88 -50.51 -4.84
N LEU A 34 -44.10 -50.81 -5.32
CA LEU A 34 -44.93 -49.91 -6.14
C LEU A 34 -45.78 -48.99 -5.25
N TYR A 35 -45.14 -48.28 -4.32
CA TYR A 35 -45.82 -47.58 -3.22
C TYR A 35 -46.76 -46.45 -3.66
N GLY A 36 -46.40 -45.70 -4.71
CA GLY A 36 -47.27 -44.65 -5.24
C GLY A 36 -48.54 -45.21 -5.90
N GLU A 37 -48.45 -46.37 -6.54
CA GLU A 37 -49.61 -47.07 -7.10
C GLU A 37 -50.44 -47.72 -6.00
N ALA A 38 -49.81 -48.34 -5.01
CA ALA A 38 -50.47 -48.88 -3.82
C ALA A 38 -51.31 -47.83 -3.10
N LEU A 39 -50.76 -46.61 -2.91
CA LEU A 39 -51.48 -45.52 -2.25
C LEU A 39 -52.69 -45.07 -3.07
N ARG A 40 -52.54 -44.86 -4.39
CA ARG A 40 -53.66 -44.48 -5.27
C ARG A 40 -54.78 -45.51 -5.25
N THR A 41 -54.44 -46.80 -5.35
CA THR A 41 -55.42 -47.90 -5.31
C THR A 41 -56.11 -47.94 -3.94
N ALA A 42 -55.36 -47.86 -2.85
CA ALA A 42 -55.93 -47.89 -1.51
C ALA A 42 -56.80 -46.66 -1.19
N SER A 43 -56.46 -45.47 -1.73
CA SER A 43 -57.30 -44.27 -1.62
C SER A 43 -58.61 -44.44 -2.39
N ALA A 44 -58.57 -45.00 -3.61
CA ALA A 44 -59.78 -45.28 -4.38
C ALA A 44 -60.70 -46.32 -3.70
N ASP A 45 -60.11 -47.36 -3.11
CA ASP A 45 -60.85 -48.38 -2.36
C ASP A 45 -61.52 -47.79 -1.10
N LEU A 46 -60.83 -46.89 -0.38
CA LEU A 46 -61.37 -46.19 0.79
C LEU A 46 -62.45 -45.16 0.41
N GLU A 47 -62.31 -44.48 -0.73
CA GLU A 47 -63.34 -43.58 -1.26
C GLU A 47 -64.60 -44.33 -1.69
N ALA A 48 -64.44 -45.53 -2.26
CA ALA A 48 -65.55 -46.39 -2.68
C ALA A 48 -66.29 -47.01 -1.47
N ASP A 49 -65.57 -47.31 -0.39
CA ASP A 49 -66.16 -47.81 0.86
C ASP A 49 -65.53 -47.18 2.12
N PRO A 50 -65.94 -45.95 2.50
CA PRO A 50 -65.36 -45.23 3.63
C PRO A 50 -65.58 -45.88 5.00
N GLY A 51 -66.57 -46.79 5.11
CA GLY A 51 -66.88 -47.50 6.34
C GLY A 51 -66.06 -48.78 6.54
N SER A 52 -65.31 -49.20 5.52
CA SER A 52 -64.53 -50.43 5.56
C SER A 52 -63.28 -50.26 6.43
N ALA A 53 -63.23 -51.05 7.50
CA ALA A 53 -62.05 -51.17 8.35
C ALA A 53 -60.83 -51.71 7.57
N GLU A 54 -61.07 -52.61 6.61
CA GLU A 54 -60.02 -53.16 5.76
C GLU A 54 -59.47 -52.11 4.78
N ALA A 55 -60.35 -51.36 4.09
CA ALA A 55 -59.91 -50.30 3.19
C ALA A 55 -59.14 -49.20 3.94
N SER A 56 -59.59 -48.84 5.15
CA SER A 56 -58.90 -47.90 6.03
C SER A 56 -57.51 -48.42 6.46
N SER A 57 -57.40 -49.71 6.78
CA SER A 57 -56.15 -50.38 7.15
C SER A 57 -55.16 -50.43 5.99
N GLN A 58 -55.63 -50.83 4.79
CA GLN A 58 -54.83 -50.89 3.58
C GLN A 58 -54.35 -49.50 3.14
N HIS A 59 -55.20 -48.48 3.22
CA HIS A 59 -54.82 -47.10 2.98
C HIS A 59 -53.69 -46.66 3.92
N ARG A 60 -53.86 -46.86 5.23
CA ARG A 60 -52.82 -46.53 6.23
C ARG A 60 -51.50 -47.24 5.93
N ARG A 61 -51.52 -48.54 5.64
CA ARG A 61 -50.32 -49.34 5.29
C ARG A 61 -49.65 -48.77 4.04
N ALA A 62 -50.41 -48.44 3.00
CA ALA A 62 -49.91 -47.89 1.75
C ALA A 62 -49.31 -46.48 1.95
N THR A 63 -49.96 -45.62 2.74
CA THR A 63 -49.46 -44.27 3.08
C THR A 63 -48.14 -44.34 3.84
N ILE A 64 -48.03 -45.19 4.85
CA ILE A 64 -46.79 -45.39 5.61
C ILE A 64 -45.67 -45.89 4.68
N ALA A 65 -45.95 -46.89 3.84
CA ALA A 65 -44.97 -47.40 2.88
C ALA A 65 -44.50 -46.33 1.88
N TRP A 66 -45.41 -45.47 1.44
CA TRP A 66 -45.10 -44.34 0.56
C TRP A 66 -44.25 -43.26 1.23
N TYR A 67 -44.55 -42.87 2.48
CA TYR A 67 -43.71 -41.94 3.24
C TYR A 67 -42.30 -42.51 3.48
N LEU A 68 -42.19 -43.78 3.88
CA LEU A 68 -40.88 -44.43 4.08
C LEU A 68 -40.07 -44.54 2.78
N SER A 69 -40.73 -44.68 1.62
CA SER A 69 -40.09 -44.64 0.31
C SER A 69 -39.52 -43.25 0.00
N GLN A 70 -40.28 -42.19 0.24
CA GLN A 70 -39.82 -40.81 0.04
C GLN A 70 -38.68 -40.44 0.97
N ALA A 71 -38.82 -40.71 2.27
CA ALA A 71 -37.77 -40.45 3.25
C ALA A 71 -36.46 -41.16 2.86
N ARG A 72 -36.54 -42.40 2.36
CA ARG A 72 -35.37 -43.12 1.84
C ARG A 72 -34.75 -42.39 0.65
N SER A 73 -35.57 -41.94 -0.31
CA SER A 73 -35.09 -41.18 -1.47
C SER A 73 -34.38 -39.89 -1.03
N MET A 74 -34.97 -39.14 -0.10
CA MET A 74 -34.38 -37.91 0.45
C MET A 74 -33.06 -38.19 1.20
N THR A 75 -33.02 -39.25 2.01
CA THR A 75 -31.78 -39.69 2.69
C THR A 75 -30.66 -40.01 1.70
N PHE A 76 -30.99 -40.59 0.54
CA PHE A 76 -30.01 -40.85 -0.53
C PHE A 76 -29.60 -39.60 -1.30
N ALA A 77 -30.50 -38.62 -1.43
CA ALA A 77 -30.20 -37.31 -2.01
C ALA A 77 -29.35 -36.42 -1.08
N GLY A 78 -29.33 -36.71 0.22
CA GLY A 78 -28.61 -35.94 1.24
C GLY A 78 -29.50 -34.97 2.02
N ASP A 79 -30.80 -34.93 1.72
CA ASP A 79 -31.80 -34.08 2.37
C ASP A 79 -32.30 -34.73 3.67
N ASP A 80 -31.39 -34.95 4.60
CA ASP A 80 -31.65 -35.77 5.80
C ASP A 80 -32.61 -35.09 6.81
N GLU A 81 -32.67 -33.76 6.83
CA GLU A 81 -33.62 -33.01 7.68
C GLU A 81 -35.06 -33.20 7.15
N ASP A 82 -35.28 -33.01 5.85
CA ASP A 82 -36.57 -33.25 5.20
C ASP A 82 -36.96 -34.74 5.29
N ALA A 83 -35.99 -35.66 5.14
CA ALA A 83 -36.23 -37.09 5.30
C ALA A 83 -36.74 -37.42 6.71
N LEU A 84 -36.20 -36.79 7.75
CA LEU A 84 -36.63 -36.99 9.13
C LEU A 84 -38.07 -36.51 9.33
N GLU A 85 -38.43 -35.34 8.80
CA GLU A 85 -39.80 -34.82 8.83
C GLU A 85 -40.79 -35.80 8.18
N VAL A 86 -40.44 -36.36 7.01
CA VAL A 86 -41.29 -37.34 6.31
C VAL A 86 -41.43 -38.65 7.11
N VAL A 87 -40.39 -39.10 7.80
CA VAL A 87 -40.49 -40.27 8.70
C VAL A 87 -41.41 -39.98 9.89
N GLN A 88 -41.38 -38.76 10.43
CA GLN A 88 -42.26 -38.36 11.53
C GLN A 88 -43.73 -38.40 11.11
N LEU A 89 -44.08 -38.01 9.88
CA LEU A 89 -45.44 -38.18 9.34
C LEU A 89 -45.89 -39.65 9.32
N ALA A 90 -44.99 -40.59 9.02
CA ALA A 90 -45.32 -42.01 9.10
C ALA A 90 -45.55 -42.49 10.54
N LEU A 91 -44.78 -41.96 11.50
CA LEU A 91 -44.94 -42.26 12.93
C LEU A 91 -46.18 -41.62 13.56
N GLU A 92 -46.66 -40.50 13.03
CA GLU A 92 -47.94 -39.92 13.43
C GLU A 92 -49.12 -40.84 13.09
N LEU A 93 -49.05 -41.55 11.96
CA LEU A 93 -50.08 -42.52 11.53
C LEU A 93 -50.02 -43.83 12.32
N GLU A 94 -48.81 -44.28 12.66
CA GLU A 94 -48.59 -45.50 13.45
C GLU A 94 -47.34 -45.34 14.34
N PRO A 95 -47.53 -44.87 15.60
CA PRO A 95 -46.42 -44.57 16.51
C PRO A 95 -45.55 -45.77 16.85
N ASP A 96 -46.07 -47.00 16.74
CA ASP A 96 -45.34 -48.23 17.04
C ASP A 96 -44.76 -48.95 15.81
N ASN A 97 -44.80 -48.29 14.64
CA ASN A 97 -44.21 -48.86 13.44
C ASN A 97 -42.68 -49.00 13.57
N HIS A 98 -42.22 -50.23 13.76
CA HIS A 98 -40.82 -50.55 13.97
C HIS A 98 -39.91 -50.14 12.80
N VAL A 99 -40.42 -50.17 11.56
CA VAL A 99 -39.66 -49.78 10.36
C VAL A 99 -39.43 -48.27 10.36
N ALA A 100 -40.49 -47.49 10.62
CA ALA A 100 -40.41 -46.03 10.71
C ALA A 100 -39.50 -45.59 11.86
N LYS A 101 -39.63 -46.18 13.06
CA LYS A 101 -38.71 -45.94 14.19
C LYS A 101 -37.25 -46.24 13.83
N SER A 102 -37.00 -47.32 13.09
CA SER A 102 -35.65 -47.65 12.59
C SER A 102 -35.11 -46.58 11.65
N TRP A 103 -35.94 -46.05 10.74
CA TRP A 103 -35.52 -45.00 9.81
C TRP A 103 -35.30 -43.66 10.51
N GLU A 104 -36.13 -43.31 11.48
CA GLU A 104 -35.95 -42.12 12.33
C GLU A 104 -34.59 -42.18 13.04
N LEU A 105 -34.29 -43.31 13.70
CA LEU A 105 -32.99 -43.53 14.36
C LEU A 105 -31.82 -43.45 13.39
N LYS A 106 -31.97 -43.93 12.14
CA LYS A 106 -30.92 -43.81 11.10
C LYS A 106 -30.72 -42.36 10.67
N ALA A 107 -31.80 -41.61 10.44
CA ALA A 107 -31.75 -40.21 10.05
C ALA A 107 -31.10 -39.35 11.15
N LEU A 108 -31.55 -39.50 12.41
CA LEU A 108 -30.96 -38.82 13.57
C LEU A 108 -29.46 -39.14 13.72
N ARG A 109 -29.06 -40.41 13.54
CA ARG A 109 -27.63 -40.81 13.55
C ARG A 109 -26.82 -40.15 12.45
N LYS A 110 -27.36 -40.11 11.23
CA LYS A 110 -26.68 -39.50 10.09
C LYS A 110 -26.53 -37.99 10.28
N LEU A 111 -27.61 -37.29 10.67
CA LEU A 111 -27.61 -35.86 10.96
C LEU A 111 -26.65 -35.49 12.09
N GLY A 112 -26.74 -36.18 13.24
CA GLY A 112 -25.85 -35.95 14.37
C GLY A 112 -24.37 -36.11 13.99
N THR A 113 -24.04 -37.13 13.20
CA THR A 113 -22.67 -37.37 12.72
C THR A 113 -22.23 -36.33 11.69
N SER A 114 -23.12 -35.92 10.78
CA SER A 114 -22.84 -34.89 9.77
C SER A 114 -22.49 -33.56 10.44
N TYR A 115 -23.32 -33.09 11.38
CA TYR A 115 -23.05 -31.85 12.11
C TYR A 115 -21.83 -31.93 13.01
N LEU A 116 -21.51 -33.11 13.56
CA LEU A 116 -20.26 -33.33 14.29
C LEU A 116 -19.04 -33.11 13.38
N ASN A 117 -19.05 -33.67 12.17
CA ASN A 117 -17.96 -33.49 11.21
C ASN A 117 -17.81 -32.01 10.81
N VAL A 118 -18.92 -31.33 10.50
CA VAL A 118 -18.93 -29.89 10.21
C VAL A 118 -18.37 -29.09 11.39
N ALA A 119 -18.77 -29.42 12.63
CA ALA A 119 -18.27 -28.76 13.81
C ALA A 119 -16.75 -28.93 13.98
N GLN A 120 -16.22 -30.14 13.76
CA GLN A 120 -14.80 -30.43 13.84
C GLN A 120 -14.00 -29.68 12.75
N GLU A 121 -14.51 -29.61 11.52
CA GLU A 121 -13.91 -28.84 10.44
C GLU A 121 -13.86 -27.35 10.78
N LEU A 122 -14.98 -26.77 11.24
CA LEU A 122 -15.05 -25.37 11.67
C LEU A 122 -14.13 -25.09 12.85
N HIS A 123 -14.05 -26.01 13.82
CA HIS A 123 -13.17 -25.88 14.97
C HIS A 123 -11.69 -25.87 14.52
N SER A 124 -11.32 -26.77 13.62
CA SER A 124 -9.96 -26.83 13.05
C SER A 124 -9.60 -25.55 12.27
N ALA A 125 -10.59 -24.89 11.66
CA ALA A 125 -10.44 -23.62 10.95
C ALA A 125 -10.47 -22.37 11.86
N ASP A 126 -10.44 -22.53 13.18
CA ASP A 126 -10.56 -21.46 14.20
C ASP A 126 -11.87 -20.64 14.10
N LYS A 127 -12.91 -21.18 13.44
CA LYS A 127 -14.26 -20.59 13.36
C LYS A 127 -15.10 -20.98 14.56
N LEU A 128 -14.62 -20.61 15.75
CA LEU A 128 -15.09 -21.17 17.02
C LEU A 128 -16.59 -20.97 17.29
N ARG A 129 -17.18 -19.83 16.89
CA ARG A 129 -18.61 -19.57 17.12
C ARG A 129 -19.51 -20.43 16.23
N GLU A 130 -19.17 -20.56 14.96
CA GLU A 130 -19.85 -21.45 14.01
C GLU A 130 -19.68 -22.92 14.43
N ALA A 131 -18.48 -23.31 14.85
CA ALA A 131 -18.20 -24.65 15.37
C ALA A 131 -19.06 -25.00 16.59
N ARG A 132 -19.20 -24.06 17.54
CA ARG A 132 -20.09 -24.21 18.71
C ARG A 132 -21.54 -24.46 18.29
N GLU A 133 -22.05 -23.71 17.33
CA GLU A 133 -23.42 -23.87 16.82
C GLU A 133 -23.62 -25.25 16.17
N ALA A 134 -22.65 -25.70 15.37
CA ALA A 134 -22.68 -27.03 14.76
C ALA A 134 -22.63 -28.16 15.81
N TYR A 135 -21.80 -28.05 16.85
CA TYR A 135 -21.79 -29.00 17.96
C TYR A 135 -23.14 -29.05 18.70
N VAL A 136 -23.75 -27.89 18.97
CA VAL A 136 -25.08 -27.83 19.58
C VAL A 136 -26.13 -28.50 18.69
N LYS A 137 -26.08 -28.26 17.37
CA LYS A 137 -27.01 -28.89 16.42
C LYS A 137 -26.81 -30.41 16.34
N SER A 138 -25.57 -30.88 16.36
CA SER A 138 -25.23 -32.32 16.45
C SER A 138 -25.84 -32.98 17.69
N LEU A 139 -25.66 -32.36 18.87
CA LEU A 139 -26.23 -32.85 20.13
C LEU A 139 -27.76 -32.75 20.17
N GLY A 140 -28.35 -31.78 19.45
CA GLY A 140 -29.79 -31.66 19.28
C GLY A 140 -30.41 -32.87 18.56
N TYR A 141 -29.70 -33.45 17.59
CA TYR A 141 -30.13 -34.70 16.95
C TYR A 141 -29.74 -35.94 17.75
N ARG A 142 -28.59 -35.92 18.43
CA ARG A 142 -28.09 -37.03 19.24
C ARG A 142 -27.35 -36.56 20.49
N ALA A 143 -28.03 -36.64 21.63
CA ALA A 143 -27.47 -36.29 22.93
C ALA A 143 -26.39 -37.26 23.43
N ASP A 144 -26.29 -38.47 22.86
CA ASP A 144 -25.34 -39.52 23.28
C ASP A 144 -23.96 -39.42 22.61
N LEU A 145 -23.72 -38.38 21.80
CA LEU A 145 -22.45 -38.16 21.11
C LEU A 145 -21.41 -37.52 22.04
N ILE A 146 -20.63 -38.37 22.72
CA ILE A 146 -19.56 -37.97 23.64
C ILE A 146 -18.54 -37.05 22.96
N GLU A 147 -18.20 -37.31 21.69
CA GLU A 147 -17.27 -36.48 20.91
C GLU A 147 -17.81 -35.06 20.66
N ALA A 148 -19.12 -34.93 20.44
CA ALA A 148 -19.75 -33.64 20.23
C ALA A 148 -19.81 -32.82 21.54
N GLU A 149 -20.11 -33.48 22.67
CA GLU A 149 -20.09 -32.85 24.00
C GLU A 149 -18.67 -32.38 24.39
N ALA A 150 -17.67 -33.25 24.18
CA ALA A 150 -16.28 -32.92 24.45
C ALA A 150 -15.80 -31.75 23.57
N GLY A 151 -16.12 -31.78 22.28
CA GLY A 151 -15.82 -30.70 21.33
C GLY A 151 -16.50 -29.38 21.70
N LEU A 152 -17.80 -29.41 22.06
CA LEU A 152 -18.54 -28.25 22.54
C LEU A 152 -17.87 -27.63 23.78
N THR A 153 -17.49 -28.45 24.73
CA THR A 153 -16.82 -28.00 25.97
C THR A 153 -15.46 -27.37 25.66
N GLN A 154 -14.71 -27.93 24.71
CA GLN A 154 -13.41 -27.41 24.30
C GLN A 154 -13.54 -26.07 23.57
N VAL A 155 -14.46 -25.97 22.60
CA VAL A 155 -14.66 -24.73 21.85
C VAL A 155 -15.17 -23.60 22.75
N GLN A 156 -16.05 -23.90 23.71
CA GLN A 156 -16.51 -22.92 24.70
C GLN A 156 -15.36 -22.41 25.58
N ARG A 157 -14.48 -23.30 26.06
CA ARG A 157 -13.28 -22.90 26.81
C ARG A 157 -12.37 -22.00 25.98
N GLN A 158 -12.18 -22.34 24.71
CA GLN A 158 -11.34 -21.54 23.81
C GLN A 158 -11.94 -20.16 23.54
N ILE A 159 -13.26 -20.07 23.32
CA ILE A 159 -13.97 -18.79 23.18
C ILE A 159 -13.79 -17.93 24.45
N ALA A 160 -14.07 -18.49 25.62
CA ALA A 160 -13.94 -17.78 26.89
C ALA A 160 -12.52 -17.27 27.15
N TRP A 161 -11.51 -18.10 26.84
CA TRP A 161 -10.11 -17.69 26.93
C TRP A 161 -9.77 -16.52 25.99
N ARG A 162 -10.24 -16.56 24.73
CA ARG A 162 -10.05 -15.46 23.77
C ARG A 162 -10.73 -14.18 24.23
N ASP A 163 -11.94 -14.28 24.78
CA ASP A 163 -12.67 -13.12 25.27
C ASP A 163 -11.94 -12.47 26.46
N LEU A 164 -11.43 -13.26 27.41
CA LEU A 164 -10.60 -12.77 28.52
C LEU A 164 -9.31 -12.10 28.03
N LEU A 165 -8.61 -12.73 27.07
CA LEU A 165 -7.40 -12.16 26.49
C LEU A 165 -7.68 -10.85 25.74
N GLY A 166 -8.80 -10.80 25.02
CA GLY A 166 -9.27 -9.60 24.34
C GLY A 166 -9.59 -8.45 25.29
N GLU A 167 -10.21 -8.73 26.45
CA GLU A 167 -10.46 -7.73 27.50
C GLU A 167 -9.14 -7.26 28.15
N ASP A 168 -8.20 -8.17 28.47
CA ASP A 168 -6.90 -7.78 29.02
C ASP A 168 -6.11 -6.85 28.08
N TYR A 169 -6.13 -7.13 26.76
CA TYR A 169 -5.57 -6.21 25.78
C TYR A 169 -6.29 -4.87 25.74
N TYR A 170 -7.61 -4.85 25.89
CA TYR A 170 -8.39 -3.61 25.94
C TYR A 170 -7.98 -2.76 27.15
N ASP A 171 -7.93 -3.36 28.34
CA ASP A 171 -7.52 -2.68 29.58
C ASP A 171 -6.07 -2.17 29.54
N LYS A 172 -5.18 -2.93 28.89
CA LYS A 172 -3.81 -2.47 28.61
C LYS A 172 -3.79 -1.27 27.67
N GLY A 173 -4.69 -1.24 26.67
CA GLY A 173 -4.86 -0.09 25.78
C GLY A 173 -5.35 1.15 26.52
N VAL A 174 -6.35 1.01 27.38
CA VAL A 174 -6.87 2.11 28.21
C VAL A 174 -5.77 2.67 29.13
N ARG A 175 -5.01 1.80 29.81
CA ARG A 175 -3.87 2.23 30.64
C ARG A 175 -2.78 2.94 29.83
N ALA A 176 -2.51 2.47 28.60
CA ALA A 176 -1.54 3.12 27.72
C ALA A 176 -1.98 4.52 27.29
N ILE A 177 -3.28 4.76 27.06
CA ILE A 177 -3.81 6.12 26.84
C ILE A 177 -3.52 7.02 28.04
N SER A 178 -3.82 6.57 29.26
CA SER A 178 -3.58 7.36 30.49
C SER A 178 -2.11 7.75 30.67
N ASN A 179 -1.19 6.91 30.19
CA ASN A 179 0.26 7.16 30.22
C ASN A 179 0.78 7.90 28.98
N TRP A 180 -0.10 8.41 28.11
CA TRP A 180 0.24 9.07 26.83
C TRP A 180 1.06 8.21 25.85
N GLN A 181 1.00 6.88 25.99
CA GLN A 181 1.67 5.92 25.12
C GLN A 181 0.75 5.54 23.94
N LEU A 182 0.46 6.51 23.07
CA LEU A 182 -0.56 6.37 22.02
C LEU A 182 -0.27 5.23 21.03
N ASP A 183 0.97 5.06 20.60
CA ASP A 183 1.36 3.99 19.65
C ASP A 183 1.17 2.59 20.27
N LEU A 184 1.48 2.46 21.57
CA LEU A 184 1.21 1.24 22.32
C LEU A 184 -0.29 1.02 22.48
N ALA A 185 -1.05 2.06 22.83
CA ALA A 185 -2.51 1.99 22.97
C ALA A 185 -3.17 1.48 21.68
N GLN A 186 -2.79 2.04 20.53
CA GLN A 186 -3.28 1.60 19.21
C GLN A 186 -3.01 0.11 18.98
N SER A 187 -1.77 -0.34 19.24
CA SER A 187 -1.39 -1.75 19.11
C SER A 187 -2.24 -2.66 20.01
N ARG A 188 -2.48 -2.25 21.26
CA ARG A 188 -3.29 -3.01 22.23
C ARG A 188 -4.76 -3.10 21.84
N PHE A 189 -5.37 -2.01 21.36
CA PHE A 189 -6.76 -2.07 20.88
C PHE A 189 -6.90 -2.91 19.61
N ARG A 190 -5.96 -2.85 18.67
CA ARG A 190 -5.95 -3.74 17.50
C ARG A 190 -5.84 -5.21 17.91
N ALA A 191 -5.00 -5.53 18.91
CA ALA A 191 -4.91 -6.88 19.47
C ALA A 191 -6.24 -7.31 20.10
N SER A 192 -6.89 -6.45 20.89
CA SER A 192 -8.21 -6.72 21.46
C SER A 192 -9.26 -7.03 20.40
N GLY A 193 -9.30 -6.26 19.30
CA GLY A 193 -10.21 -6.49 18.17
C GLY A 193 -9.99 -7.83 17.46
N LYS A 194 -8.74 -8.31 17.37
CA LYS A 194 -8.42 -9.64 16.81
C LYS A 194 -9.05 -10.79 17.62
N TYR A 195 -9.08 -10.66 18.94
CA TYR A 195 -9.70 -11.68 19.80
C TYR A 195 -11.22 -11.52 19.90
N ARG A 196 -11.73 -10.29 19.73
CA ARG A 196 -13.15 -9.94 19.86
C ARG A 196 -13.66 -9.16 18.64
N PRO A 197 -13.77 -9.80 17.46
CA PRO A 197 -14.11 -9.10 16.21
C PRO A 197 -15.52 -8.50 16.19
N ASN A 198 -16.43 -8.98 17.05
CA ASN A 198 -17.81 -8.50 17.14
C ASN A 198 -17.98 -7.35 18.14
N ASP A 199 -16.94 -7.01 18.91
CA ASP A 199 -16.98 -5.89 19.85
C ASP A 199 -16.55 -4.61 19.11
N PRO A 200 -17.40 -3.57 19.02
CA PRO A 200 -17.04 -2.32 18.34
C PRO A 200 -16.08 -1.45 19.16
N ARG A 201 -15.96 -1.66 20.48
CA ARG A 201 -15.18 -0.79 21.38
C ARG A 201 -13.70 -0.68 20.99
N PRO A 202 -12.96 -1.76 20.66
CA PRO A 202 -11.56 -1.65 20.28
C PRO A 202 -11.37 -0.84 18.99
N THR A 203 -12.23 -1.05 17.99
CA THR A 203 -12.17 -0.29 16.73
C THR A 203 -12.41 1.20 16.93
N GLN A 204 -13.43 1.56 17.73
CA GLN A 204 -13.70 2.96 18.09
C GLN A 204 -12.49 3.60 18.79
N ARG A 205 -11.89 2.88 19.76
CA ARG A 205 -10.68 3.35 20.46
C ARG A 205 -9.46 3.49 19.55
N VAL A 206 -9.28 2.60 18.57
CA VAL A 206 -8.21 2.75 17.55
C VAL A 206 -8.39 4.07 16.80
N THR A 207 -9.59 4.37 16.32
CA THR A 207 -9.88 5.62 15.60
C THR A 207 -9.64 6.86 16.46
N GLU A 208 -10.05 6.83 17.73
CA GLU A 208 -9.77 7.92 18.69
C GLU A 208 -8.25 8.13 18.87
N VAL A 209 -7.50 7.05 19.10
CA VAL A 209 -6.05 7.12 19.28
C VAL A 209 -5.34 7.60 18.00
N GLU A 210 -5.79 7.15 16.82
CA GLU A 210 -5.26 7.59 15.53
C GLU A 210 -5.44 9.10 15.33
N ARG A 211 -6.59 9.65 15.73
CA ARG A 211 -6.83 11.10 15.72
C ARG A 211 -5.86 11.84 16.65
N GLU A 212 -5.59 11.31 17.83
CA GLU A 212 -4.63 11.93 18.75
C GLU A 212 -3.18 11.84 18.26
N ILE A 213 -2.79 10.73 17.64
CA ILE A 213 -1.49 10.59 16.98
C ILE A 213 -1.39 11.60 15.81
N ALA A 214 -2.44 11.75 15.00
CA ALA A 214 -2.50 12.75 13.94
C ALA A 214 -2.37 14.18 14.47
N ASN A 215 -3.04 14.51 15.58
CA ASN A 215 -2.89 15.78 16.29
C ASN A 215 -1.44 16.04 16.69
N ARG A 216 -0.76 15.04 17.26
CA ARG A 216 0.66 15.11 17.65
C ARG A 216 1.55 15.40 16.44
N HIS A 217 1.40 14.64 15.35
CA HIS A 217 2.20 14.86 14.13
C HIS A 217 1.95 16.23 13.50
N THR A 218 0.70 16.70 13.48
CA THR A 218 0.38 18.05 12.97
C THR A 218 1.09 19.12 13.79
N ARG A 219 1.12 18.98 15.12
CA ARG A 219 1.83 19.94 16.00
C ARG A 219 3.33 19.95 15.75
N ILE A 220 3.94 18.77 15.63
CA ILE A 220 5.37 18.63 15.31
C ILE A 220 5.67 19.25 13.95
N ALA A 221 4.83 18.98 12.94
CA ALA A 221 4.98 19.55 11.62
C ALA A 221 4.95 21.07 11.63
N LEU A 222 4.01 21.69 12.36
CA LEU A 222 3.94 23.14 12.51
C LEU A 222 5.21 23.71 13.17
N GLN A 223 5.73 23.07 14.22
CA GLN A 223 7.00 23.48 14.84
C GLN A 223 8.19 23.37 13.88
N LEU A 224 8.19 22.34 13.02
CA LEU A 224 9.21 22.18 11.99
C LEU A 224 9.08 23.25 10.88
N GLU A 225 7.86 23.64 10.50
CA GLU A 225 7.64 24.76 9.57
C GLU A 225 8.19 26.07 10.16
N GLU A 226 7.88 26.36 11.42
CA GLU A 226 8.38 27.55 12.14
C GLU A 226 9.92 27.57 12.23
N ALA A 227 10.54 26.41 12.44
CA ALA A 227 12.00 26.25 12.41
C ALA A 227 12.59 26.27 10.99
N GLY A 228 11.77 26.31 9.95
CA GLY A 228 12.20 26.35 8.56
C GLY A 228 12.65 24.99 7.98
N HIS A 229 12.27 23.89 8.63
CA HIS A 229 12.55 22.50 8.22
C HIS A 229 11.38 21.91 7.41
N HIS A 230 11.06 22.52 6.28
CA HIS A 230 9.84 22.22 5.51
C HIS A 230 9.77 20.81 4.95
N ALA A 231 10.90 20.22 4.55
CA ALA A 231 10.93 18.83 4.07
C ALA A 231 10.54 17.82 5.17
N ALA A 232 10.94 18.09 6.42
CA ALA A 232 10.58 17.27 7.57
C ALA A 232 9.11 17.52 7.96
N ALA A 233 8.69 18.79 8.06
CA ALA A 233 7.30 19.16 8.32
C ALA A 233 6.33 18.50 7.33
N ARG A 234 6.68 18.49 6.03
CA ARG A 234 5.94 17.82 4.97
C ARG A 234 5.71 16.33 5.27
N ASN A 235 6.71 15.64 5.81
CA ASN A 235 6.59 14.21 6.13
C ASN A 235 5.65 14.00 7.32
N ASP A 236 5.75 14.80 8.37
CA ASP A 236 4.85 14.72 9.53
C ASP A 236 3.39 15.04 9.16
N PHE A 237 3.13 16.04 8.31
CA PHE A 237 1.76 16.27 7.81
C PHE A 237 1.22 15.09 7.00
N ARG A 238 2.06 14.40 6.21
CA ARG A 238 1.64 13.18 5.50
C ARG A 238 1.26 12.06 6.45
N VAL A 239 2.02 11.88 7.54
CA VAL A 239 1.69 10.87 8.56
C VAL A 239 0.38 11.23 9.25
N ALA A 240 0.17 12.51 9.59
CA ALA A 240 -1.08 12.96 10.17
C ALA A 240 -2.29 12.66 9.26
N LEU A 241 -2.18 12.92 7.96
CA LEU A 241 -3.25 12.64 6.99
C LEU A 241 -3.45 11.16 6.66
N LEU A 242 -2.45 10.31 6.88
CA LEU A 242 -2.62 8.86 6.78
C LEU A 242 -3.53 8.33 7.90
N LEU A 243 -3.46 8.95 9.07
CA LEU A 243 -4.20 8.57 10.26
C LEU A 243 -5.56 9.27 10.35
N ASP A 244 -5.64 10.54 9.93
CA ASP A 244 -6.87 11.33 9.87
C ASP A 244 -6.93 12.13 8.56
N PRO A 245 -7.47 11.53 7.47
CA PRO A 245 -7.52 12.18 6.16
C PRO A 245 -8.32 13.48 6.12
N GLY A 246 -9.28 13.66 7.04
CA GLY A 246 -10.15 14.83 7.12
C GLY A 246 -9.54 16.02 7.86
N LYS A 247 -8.28 15.93 8.31
CA LYS A 247 -7.65 16.95 9.14
C LYS A 247 -7.21 18.18 8.33
N GLU A 248 -8.07 19.19 8.27
CA GLU A 248 -7.85 20.44 7.50
C GLU A 248 -6.48 21.09 7.75
N ALA A 249 -6.12 21.30 9.03
CA ALA A 249 -4.83 21.90 9.38
C ALA A 249 -3.62 21.15 8.80
N ALA A 250 -3.70 19.82 8.68
CA ALA A 250 -2.63 19.01 8.09
C ALA A 250 -2.64 19.05 6.56
N GLN A 251 -3.82 19.19 5.94
CA GLN A 251 -3.94 19.36 4.48
C GLN A 251 -3.32 20.69 4.02
N GLU A 252 -3.68 21.77 4.70
CA GLU A 252 -3.15 23.11 4.42
C GLU A 252 -1.64 23.16 4.69
N GLY A 253 -1.19 22.65 5.84
CA GLY A 253 0.22 22.55 6.18
C GLY A 253 1.02 21.73 5.17
N LEU A 254 0.48 20.59 4.72
CA LEU A 254 1.15 19.78 3.69
C LEU A 254 1.32 20.54 2.38
N ALA A 255 0.32 21.34 1.97
CA ALA A 255 0.39 22.14 0.75
C ALA A 255 1.49 23.21 0.87
N ARG A 256 1.56 23.94 1.98
CA ARG A 256 2.61 24.95 2.23
C ARG A 256 4.00 24.32 2.32
N ALA A 257 4.18 23.30 3.16
CA ALA A 257 5.45 22.61 3.33
C ALA A 257 5.98 22.00 2.02
N ARG A 258 5.10 21.60 1.08
CA ARG A 258 5.52 21.12 -0.25
C ARG A 258 6.15 22.22 -1.10
N ILE A 259 5.55 23.40 -1.11
CA ILE A 259 6.04 24.55 -1.87
C ILE A 259 7.38 24.99 -1.28
N GLU A 260 7.45 25.18 0.03
CA GLU A 260 8.68 25.64 0.68
C GLU A 260 9.81 24.60 0.65
N ALA A 261 9.51 23.31 0.81
CA ALA A 261 10.53 22.28 0.62
C ALA A 261 11.10 22.26 -0.81
N LYS A 262 10.29 22.67 -1.81
CA LYS A 262 10.78 22.82 -3.19
C LYS A 262 11.64 24.08 -3.32
N ALA A 263 11.24 25.19 -2.71
CA ALA A 263 12.06 26.40 -2.64
C ALA A 263 13.43 26.11 -1.99
N ASP A 264 13.47 25.37 -0.88
CA ASP A 264 14.71 24.97 -0.22
C ASP A 264 15.67 24.19 -1.14
N GLU A 265 15.12 23.35 -2.02
CA GLU A 265 15.89 22.63 -3.03
C GLU A 265 16.54 23.60 -4.05
N PHE A 266 15.78 24.61 -4.50
CA PHE A 266 16.32 25.66 -5.38
C PHE A 266 17.40 26.48 -4.67
N LEU A 267 17.17 26.87 -3.42
CA LEU A 267 18.15 27.62 -2.63
C LEU A 267 19.47 26.85 -2.50
N LEU A 268 19.40 25.56 -2.17
CA LEU A 268 20.58 24.69 -2.07
C LEU A 268 21.31 24.59 -3.42
N LYS A 269 20.59 24.31 -4.52
CA LYS A 269 21.18 24.22 -5.86
C LYS A 269 21.83 25.52 -6.30
N GLY A 270 21.18 26.65 -6.02
CA GLY A 270 21.69 27.98 -6.31
C GLY A 270 23.00 28.24 -5.57
N LYS A 271 23.04 27.99 -4.25
CA LYS A 271 24.27 28.10 -3.45
C LYS A 271 25.39 27.18 -3.96
N MET A 272 25.06 25.95 -4.38
CA MET A 272 26.05 25.06 -4.99
C MET A 272 26.60 25.58 -6.34
N ALA A 273 25.76 26.21 -7.16
CA ALA A 273 26.20 26.82 -8.41
C ALA A 273 27.11 28.04 -8.16
N ILE A 274 26.85 28.85 -7.11
CA ILE A 274 27.76 29.93 -6.67
C ILE A 274 29.15 29.38 -6.34
N LEU A 275 29.22 28.28 -5.57
CA LEU A 275 30.49 27.64 -5.20
C LEU A 275 31.28 27.13 -6.40
N ARG A 276 30.60 26.75 -7.48
CA ARG A 276 31.23 26.33 -8.75
C ARG A 276 31.60 27.48 -9.68
N ALA A 277 31.32 28.73 -9.27
CA ALA A 277 31.43 29.93 -10.10
C ALA A 277 30.51 29.96 -11.34
N ASP A 278 29.44 29.15 -11.36
CA ASP A 278 28.42 29.14 -12.42
C ASP A 278 27.35 30.21 -12.13
N PHE A 279 27.75 31.49 -12.13
CA PHE A 279 26.94 32.59 -11.60
C PHE A 279 25.64 32.88 -12.35
N SER A 280 25.60 32.65 -13.68
CA SER A 280 24.39 32.83 -14.49
C SER A 280 23.33 31.80 -14.12
N GLU A 281 23.73 30.53 -14.01
CA GLU A 281 22.85 29.44 -13.60
C GLU A 281 22.41 29.58 -12.14
N ALA A 282 23.35 29.96 -11.25
CA ALA A 282 23.02 30.27 -9.86
C ALA A 282 21.92 31.33 -9.75
N ARG A 283 22.05 32.45 -10.49
CA ARG A 283 21.05 33.52 -10.50
C ARG A 283 19.69 33.02 -10.99
N LYS A 284 19.66 32.27 -12.09
CA LYS A 284 18.42 31.71 -12.64
C LYS A 284 17.70 30.81 -11.62
N ILE A 285 18.41 29.83 -11.07
CA ILE A 285 17.87 28.87 -10.09
C ILE A 285 17.34 29.59 -8.84
N LEU A 286 18.06 30.61 -8.35
CA LEU A 286 17.65 31.37 -7.17
C LEU A 286 16.40 32.23 -7.43
N LEU A 287 16.28 32.85 -8.60
CA LEU A 287 15.06 33.60 -8.97
C LEU A 287 13.85 32.68 -9.11
N GLU A 288 14.00 31.52 -9.76
CA GLU A 288 12.94 30.51 -9.85
C GLU A 288 12.47 30.03 -8.46
N GLY A 289 13.42 29.84 -7.53
CA GLY A 289 13.09 29.48 -6.14
C GLY A 289 12.41 30.62 -5.37
N GLN A 290 12.81 31.87 -5.62
CA GLN A 290 12.22 33.06 -4.99
C GLN A 290 10.77 33.26 -5.40
N GLU A 291 10.43 33.02 -6.68
CA GLU A 291 9.05 33.17 -7.19
C GLU A 291 8.06 32.23 -6.49
N ILE A 292 8.51 31.05 -6.07
CA ILE A 292 7.65 30.06 -5.42
C ILE A 292 7.65 30.13 -3.89
N SER A 293 8.68 30.70 -3.26
CA SER A 293 8.72 30.81 -1.80
C SER A 293 7.80 31.92 -1.31
N VAL A 294 6.94 31.59 -0.37
CA VAL A 294 6.03 32.52 0.30
C VAL A 294 6.58 32.91 1.67
N ALA A 295 7.21 31.95 2.37
CA ALA A 295 7.64 32.13 3.75
C ALA A 295 8.99 32.83 3.89
N ARG A 296 9.91 32.66 2.93
CA ARG A 296 11.32 33.06 3.09
C ARG A 296 11.97 33.69 1.85
N PRO A 297 11.37 34.72 1.22
CA PRO A 297 11.99 35.40 0.08
C PRO A 297 13.37 36.00 0.44
N GLY A 298 13.55 36.48 1.67
CA GLY A 298 14.81 37.09 2.11
C GLY A 298 16.03 36.16 2.07
N MET A 299 15.86 34.83 2.20
CA MET A 299 16.99 33.90 2.07
C MET A 299 17.49 33.78 0.62
N PHE A 300 16.61 34.00 -0.35
CA PHE A 300 16.99 34.06 -1.76
C PHE A 300 17.65 35.40 -2.08
N ASP A 301 17.16 36.50 -1.52
CA ASP A 301 17.80 37.83 -1.66
C ASP A 301 19.25 37.81 -1.15
N GLU A 302 19.48 37.19 0.02
CA GLU A 302 20.82 37.00 0.56
C GLU A 302 21.71 36.18 -0.38
N ALA A 303 21.21 35.02 -0.85
CA ALA A 303 21.97 34.18 -1.77
C ALA A 303 22.24 34.87 -3.13
N LEU A 304 21.33 35.72 -3.61
CA LEU A 304 21.53 36.52 -4.81
C LEU A 304 22.59 37.61 -4.59
N ALA A 305 22.67 38.20 -3.39
CA ALA A 305 23.73 39.12 -3.02
C ALA A 305 25.10 38.41 -2.95
N ASP A 306 25.14 37.18 -2.43
CA ASP A 306 26.35 36.35 -2.39
C ASP A 306 26.96 36.10 -3.77
N ILE A 307 26.15 36.11 -4.85
CA ILE A 307 26.67 36.02 -6.23
C ILE A 307 27.65 37.15 -6.52
N LYS A 308 27.30 38.40 -6.17
CA LYS A 308 28.16 39.57 -6.43
C LYS A 308 29.48 39.43 -5.68
N VAL A 309 29.42 39.04 -4.40
CA VAL A 309 30.61 38.84 -3.56
C VAL A 309 31.51 37.74 -4.13
N ALA A 310 30.93 36.61 -4.53
CA ALA A 310 31.68 35.49 -5.11
C ALA A 310 32.30 35.85 -6.48
N GLN A 311 31.60 36.63 -7.31
CA GLN A 311 32.12 37.12 -8.59
C GLN A 311 33.37 38.00 -8.40
N ILE A 312 33.32 38.92 -7.45
CA ILE A 312 34.47 39.78 -7.13
C ILE A 312 35.63 38.92 -6.63
N LYS A 313 35.39 37.95 -5.75
CA LYS A 313 36.41 37.04 -5.25
C LYS A 313 37.10 36.23 -6.36
N VAL A 314 36.33 35.69 -7.32
CA VAL A 314 36.90 34.97 -8.47
C VAL A 314 37.69 35.90 -9.38
N ALA A 315 37.18 37.12 -9.64
CA ALA A 315 37.90 38.12 -10.43
C ALA A 315 39.22 38.52 -9.78
N TYR A 316 39.23 38.68 -8.44
CA TYR A 316 40.42 39.00 -7.67
C TYR A 316 41.46 37.89 -7.75
N GLN A 317 41.08 36.63 -7.51
CA GLN A 317 42.00 35.51 -7.66
C GLN A 317 42.59 35.45 -9.08
N LYS A 318 41.78 35.71 -10.10
CA LYS A 318 42.26 35.75 -11.48
C LYS A 318 43.27 36.88 -11.72
N ALA A 319 43.11 38.03 -11.07
CA ALA A 319 44.06 39.13 -11.14
C ALA A 319 45.40 38.75 -10.49
N ILE A 320 45.36 38.07 -9.34
CA ILE A 320 46.56 37.52 -8.68
C ILE A 320 47.27 36.52 -9.59
N ASP A 321 46.53 35.59 -10.18
CA ASP A 321 47.12 34.57 -11.07
C ASP A 321 47.81 35.22 -12.27
N LEU A 322 47.22 36.27 -12.85
CA LEU A 322 47.82 37.04 -13.94
C LEU A 322 49.07 37.82 -13.51
N GLU A 323 49.06 38.36 -12.29
CA GLU A 323 50.19 39.05 -11.69
C GLU A 323 51.38 38.09 -11.48
N HIS A 324 51.14 36.91 -10.90
CA HIS A 324 52.16 35.89 -10.71
C HIS A 324 52.70 35.32 -12.04
N ASP A 325 51.91 35.37 -13.11
CA ASP A 325 52.29 34.99 -14.48
C ASP A 325 52.94 36.15 -15.26
N PHE A 326 53.34 37.24 -14.59
CA PHE A 326 53.95 38.43 -15.20
C PHE A 326 53.10 39.13 -16.28
N ARG A 327 51.79 38.87 -16.31
CA ARG A 327 50.84 39.49 -17.26
C ARG A 327 50.25 40.77 -16.69
N TYR A 328 51.13 41.72 -16.37
CA TYR A 328 50.80 42.90 -15.57
C TYR A 328 49.68 43.76 -16.15
N GLU A 329 49.69 44.06 -17.45
CA GLU A 329 48.62 44.85 -18.08
C GLU A 329 47.25 44.17 -17.96
N ALA A 330 47.20 42.84 -18.09
CA ALA A 330 45.96 42.08 -17.93
C ALA A 330 45.51 42.02 -16.46
N ALA A 331 46.45 41.94 -15.52
CA ALA A 331 46.18 41.99 -14.08
C ALA A 331 45.62 43.37 -13.67
N ILE A 332 46.23 44.47 -14.13
CA ILE A 332 45.76 45.85 -13.92
C ILE A 332 44.31 45.99 -14.42
N ALA A 333 44.03 45.52 -15.65
CA ALA A 333 42.68 45.55 -16.20
C ALA A 333 41.66 44.78 -15.33
N LYS A 334 42.08 43.67 -14.71
CA LYS A 334 41.21 42.92 -13.78
C LYS A 334 41.01 43.61 -12.43
N TYR A 335 42.04 44.18 -11.83
CA TYR A 335 41.88 44.99 -10.60
C TYR A 335 40.99 46.21 -10.85
N SER A 336 41.16 46.88 -11.99
CA SER A 336 40.31 48.01 -12.39
C SER A 336 38.84 47.60 -12.54
N GLN A 337 38.55 46.43 -13.15
CA GLN A 337 37.19 45.90 -13.26
C GLN A 337 36.54 45.65 -11.88
N ILE A 338 37.32 45.18 -10.91
CA ILE A 338 36.84 44.98 -9.53
C ILE A 338 36.52 46.33 -8.89
N LEU A 339 37.45 47.29 -8.97
CA LEU A 339 37.32 48.61 -8.36
C LEU A 339 36.21 49.47 -8.98
N ALA A 340 35.82 49.20 -10.22
CA ALA A 340 34.67 49.84 -10.86
C ALA A 340 33.32 49.37 -10.27
N VAL A 341 33.28 48.20 -9.64
CA VAL A 341 32.07 47.60 -9.05
C VAL A 341 32.05 47.78 -7.53
N GLU A 342 33.22 47.78 -6.89
CA GLU A 342 33.41 47.92 -5.46
C GLU A 342 34.64 48.80 -5.21
N ASP A 343 34.41 50.04 -4.76
CA ASP A 343 35.47 51.05 -4.61
C ASP A 343 36.64 50.57 -3.77
N TYR A 344 36.38 49.66 -2.81
CA TYR A 344 37.38 49.07 -1.94
C TYR A 344 37.20 47.56 -1.86
N TYR A 345 38.20 46.81 -2.30
CA TYR A 345 38.28 45.36 -2.15
C TYR A 345 39.73 44.95 -1.86
N GLU A 346 39.97 44.40 -0.67
CA GLU A 346 41.29 43.96 -0.20
C GLU A 346 42.40 45.01 -0.46
N ASP A 347 43.48 44.62 -1.13
CA ASP A 347 44.63 45.44 -1.51
C ASP A 347 44.65 45.80 -3.01
N CYS A 348 43.52 45.65 -3.73
CA CYS A 348 43.43 45.87 -5.19
C CYS A 348 44.05 47.20 -5.65
N ARG A 349 43.79 48.31 -4.95
CA ARG A 349 44.31 49.64 -5.32
C ARG A 349 45.84 49.71 -5.23
N ALA A 350 46.41 49.17 -4.15
CA ALA A 350 47.84 49.20 -3.92
C ALA A 350 48.57 48.30 -4.92
N ARG A 351 48.05 47.08 -5.14
CA ARG A 351 48.58 46.15 -6.15
C ARG A 351 48.53 46.75 -7.55
N MET A 352 47.39 47.31 -7.94
CA MET A 352 47.23 47.95 -9.25
C MET A 352 48.24 49.08 -9.47
N ALA A 353 48.43 49.96 -8.49
CA ALA A 353 49.42 51.04 -8.58
C ALA A 353 50.86 50.52 -8.74
N THR A 354 51.24 49.51 -7.97
CA THR A 354 52.57 48.87 -8.10
C THR A 354 52.78 48.28 -9.49
N LEU A 355 51.77 47.62 -10.06
CA LEU A 355 51.87 47.05 -11.40
C LEU A 355 51.93 48.14 -12.49
N GLU A 356 51.19 49.24 -12.31
CA GLU A 356 51.27 50.41 -13.21
C GLU A 356 52.68 51.03 -13.19
N ASP A 357 53.35 51.06 -12.03
CA ASP A 357 54.74 51.49 -11.90
C ASP A 357 55.69 50.51 -12.63
N TYR A 358 55.54 49.20 -12.45
CA TYR A 358 56.33 48.21 -13.21
C TYR A 358 56.17 48.35 -14.73
N VAL A 359 54.95 48.57 -15.21
CA VAL A 359 54.70 48.75 -16.64
C VAL A 359 55.39 50.01 -17.16
N ARG A 360 55.31 51.12 -16.41
CA ARG A 360 55.94 52.39 -16.75
C ARG A 360 57.47 52.28 -16.76
N ASP A 361 58.04 51.68 -15.73
CA ASP A 361 59.50 51.55 -15.56
C ASP A 361 60.09 50.62 -16.62
N ALA A 362 59.44 49.48 -16.91
CA ALA A 362 59.85 48.60 -17.99
C ALA A 362 59.83 49.30 -19.36
N ALA A 363 58.79 50.09 -19.64
CA ALA A 363 58.71 50.86 -20.88
C ALA A 363 59.83 51.90 -20.99
N ALA A 364 60.09 52.66 -19.93
CA ALA A 364 61.14 53.68 -19.90
C ALA A 364 62.56 53.08 -20.04
N LEU A 365 62.84 51.97 -19.34
CA LEU A 365 64.12 51.26 -19.47
C LEU A 365 64.28 50.67 -20.87
N TYR A 366 63.20 50.12 -21.44
CA TYR A 366 63.25 49.56 -22.79
C TYR A 366 63.47 50.63 -23.87
N GLU A 367 62.89 51.82 -23.72
CA GLU A 367 63.19 52.97 -24.59
C GLU A 367 64.67 53.37 -24.50
N GLN A 368 65.26 53.37 -23.29
CA GLN A 368 66.69 53.62 -23.12
C GLN A 368 67.54 52.53 -23.79
N VAL A 369 67.16 51.25 -23.70
CA VAL A 369 67.81 50.16 -24.44
C VAL A 369 67.74 50.37 -25.95
N MET A 370 66.63 50.91 -26.47
CA MET A 370 66.50 51.20 -27.91
C MET A 370 67.32 52.42 -28.35
N ALA A 371 67.63 53.33 -27.41
CA ALA A 371 68.45 54.52 -27.67
C ALA A 371 69.95 54.27 -27.46
N ALA A 372 70.32 53.29 -26.64
CA ALA A 372 71.70 52.84 -26.43
C ALA A 372 72.14 51.90 -27.57
N ASP A 373 73.34 52.12 -28.12
CA ASP A 373 73.95 51.21 -29.09
C ASP A 373 74.24 49.83 -28.46
N GLU A 374 74.35 48.77 -29.29
CA GLU A 374 74.52 47.36 -28.87
C GLU A 374 75.81 47.12 -28.05
N GLY A 375 75.73 47.34 -26.74
CA GLY A 375 76.87 47.26 -25.82
C GLY A 375 76.51 46.97 -24.36
N PRO A 376 77.48 47.08 -23.42
CA PRO A 376 77.33 46.65 -22.02
C PRO A 376 76.26 47.44 -21.25
N GLU A 377 76.01 48.69 -21.63
CA GLU A 377 74.96 49.54 -21.05
C GLU A 377 73.55 49.01 -21.40
N ALA A 378 73.32 48.61 -22.67
CA ALA A 378 72.08 48.01 -23.10
C ALA A 378 71.81 46.67 -22.38
N LEU A 379 72.84 45.85 -22.18
CA LEU A 379 72.74 44.60 -21.41
C LEU A 379 72.38 44.86 -19.94
N GLN A 380 72.98 45.87 -19.29
CA GLN A 380 72.65 46.22 -17.91
C GLN A 380 71.21 46.70 -17.76
N LEU A 381 70.71 47.52 -18.68
CA LEU A 381 69.33 48.00 -18.67
C LEU A 381 68.33 46.86 -18.90
N LEU A 382 68.62 45.93 -19.82
CA LEU A 382 67.79 44.74 -20.05
C LEU A 382 67.72 43.84 -18.81
N ARG A 383 68.85 43.64 -18.09
CA ARG A 383 68.88 42.87 -16.83
C ARG A 383 68.08 43.54 -15.71
N GLN A 384 67.98 44.87 -15.69
CA GLN A 384 67.11 45.58 -14.74
C GLN A 384 65.63 45.26 -15.01
N ILE A 385 65.21 45.23 -16.28
CA ILE A 385 63.85 44.82 -16.64
C ILE A 385 63.61 43.36 -16.28
N GLU A 386 64.56 42.47 -16.58
CA GLU A 386 64.44 41.04 -16.30
C GLU A 386 64.20 40.73 -14.81
N LEU A 387 64.76 41.52 -13.89
CA LEU A 387 64.62 41.33 -12.45
C LEU A 387 63.15 41.31 -11.99
N PHE A 388 62.30 42.13 -12.61
CA PHE A 388 60.90 42.29 -12.20
C PHE A 388 59.90 41.96 -13.31
N TRP A 389 60.30 41.90 -14.57
CA TRP A 389 59.46 41.46 -15.69
C TRP A 389 60.23 40.65 -16.74
N PRO A 390 60.54 39.37 -16.44
CA PRO A 390 61.35 38.52 -17.33
C PRO A 390 60.76 38.30 -18.74
N GLU A 391 59.44 38.38 -18.87
CA GLU A 391 58.72 38.12 -20.13
C GLU A 391 58.36 39.40 -20.91
N TYR A 392 58.90 40.56 -20.51
CA TYR A 392 58.62 41.81 -21.21
C TYR A 392 59.18 41.78 -22.64
N LYS A 393 58.30 41.83 -23.64
CA LYS A 393 58.64 41.85 -25.08
C LYS A 393 59.67 40.74 -25.44
N ASP A 394 60.84 41.12 -25.94
CA ASP A 394 61.91 40.24 -26.40
C ASP A 394 63.19 40.34 -25.56
N ILE A 395 63.11 40.87 -24.33
CA ILE A 395 64.30 41.16 -23.51
C ILE A 395 65.19 39.93 -23.31
N ARG A 396 64.64 38.75 -23.01
CA ARG A 396 65.42 37.51 -22.81
C ARG A 396 66.22 37.12 -24.05
N LYS A 397 65.64 37.28 -25.24
CA LYS A 397 66.34 36.98 -26.49
C LYS A 397 67.47 37.98 -26.72
N ARG A 398 67.23 39.26 -26.45
CA ARG A 398 68.24 40.31 -26.60
C ARG A 398 69.37 40.19 -25.57
N ILE A 399 69.06 39.82 -24.33
CA ILE A 399 70.06 39.50 -23.30
C ILE A 399 70.95 38.35 -23.79
N GLN A 400 70.37 37.24 -24.25
CA GLN A 400 71.13 36.10 -24.76
C GLN A 400 72.05 36.50 -25.92
N VAL A 401 71.54 37.26 -26.89
CA VAL A 401 72.32 37.72 -28.05
C VAL A 401 73.50 38.61 -27.63
N LEU A 402 73.28 39.53 -26.68
CA LEU A 402 74.33 40.42 -26.19
C LEU A 402 75.36 39.69 -25.32
N GLU A 403 74.94 38.68 -24.56
CA GLU A 403 75.83 37.81 -23.78
C GLU A 403 76.72 36.98 -24.70
N ASP A 404 76.14 36.34 -25.72
CA ASP A 404 76.87 35.55 -26.72
C ASP A 404 77.86 36.44 -27.50
N ALA A 405 77.45 37.64 -27.92
CA ALA A 405 78.31 38.59 -28.63
C ALA A 405 79.46 39.13 -27.75
N SER A 406 79.24 39.29 -26.44
CA SER A 406 80.29 39.70 -25.50
C SER A 406 81.31 38.59 -25.25
N ALA A 407 80.86 37.33 -25.20
CA ALA A 407 81.73 36.15 -25.03
C ALA A 407 82.64 35.91 -26.24
N ASP A 408 82.17 36.19 -27.45
CA ASP A 408 82.97 36.14 -28.69
C ASP A 408 83.96 37.31 -28.84
N SER A 409 83.77 38.41 -28.10
CA SER A 409 84.68 39.56 -28.11
C SER A 409 85.87 39.44 -27.14
N ASP A 410 85.75 38.53 -26.16
CA ASP A 410 86.77 38.22 -25.14
C ASP A 410 87.61 36.96 -25.46
N ALA A 411 87.31 36.26 -26.57
CA ALA A 411 88.05 35.10 -27.10
C ALA A 411 89.00 35.51 -28.23
#